data_AF-A0A9W8K9M8-F1
#
_entry.id   AF-A0A9W8K9M8-F1
#
_cell.length_a   1.000
_cell.length_b   1.000
_cell.length_c   1.000
_cell.angle_alpha   90.00
_cell.angle_beta   90.00
_cell.angle_gamma   90.00
#
_symmetry.space_group_name_H-M   'P 1'
#
loop_
_entity.id
_entity.type
_entity.pdbx_description
1 polymer ?
#
loop_
_entity_poly.entity_id
_entity_poly.type
_entity_poly.pdbx_seq_one_letter_code
_entity_poly.pdbx_strand_id
1 'polypeptide(L)'
;MAPWLPDILRNPLAALIGDACTKTLIDELNIFDPLCLRHAVSKGLGLGIVLGGCIVKLPQLFKILNAKSVAGISLSSYVLEVLANAITLAYNFRQGYSFTTYGEALFIGVQNIAITLLILAFTGRTMIGLVTSVSLLVFTYVLFDASFVGPSILSVLYGLTIPLVISSRIPQIYAIHKNKYTGQLSAFAVFNYFFGTAARLFTTMVEVDDSLVLIGAVLAVVANGVLAAQMLYFWNAQAPQDKYRLDTKKTK
;
A
#
# COMPACT_ATOMS: atom_id res chain seq x y z
N MET A 1 25.64 -11.03 -30.72
CA MET A 1 24.36 -11.43 -31.33
C MET A 1 23.48 -10.20 -31.39
N ALA A 2 22.86 -9.92 -32.53
CA ALA A 2 21.91 -8.82 -32.63
C ALA A 2 20.68 -9.16 -31.77
N PRO A 3 20.11 -8.19 -31.04
CA PRO A 3 18.90 -8.43 -30.25
C PRO A 3 17.75 -8.83 -31.17
N TRP A 4 17.09 -9.95 -30.86
CA TRP A 4 15.92 -10.44 -31.60
C TRP A 4 14.65 -9.67 -31.20
N LEU A 5 14.69 -8.96 -30.08
CA LEU A 5 13.60 -8.13 -29.57
C LEU A 5 13.66 -6.73 -30.20
N PRO A 6 12.54 -6.22 -30.78
CA PRO A 6 12.49 -4.87 -31.33
C PRO A 6 12.85 -3.80 -30.29
N ASP A 7 13.55 -2.74 -30.71
CA ASP A 7 14.00 -1.66 -29.81
C ASP A 7 12.87 -1.00 -29.02
N ILE A 8 11.65 -0.98 -29.58
CA ILE A 8 10.43 -0.48 -28.93
C ILE A 8 10.13 -1.24 -27.63
N LEU A 9 10.41 -2.54 -27.59
CA LEU A 9 10.20 -3.40 -26.41
C LEU A 9 11.48 -3.55 -25.58
N ARG A 10 12.64 -3.54 -26.24
CA ARG A 10 13.94 -3.74 -25.58
C ARG A 10 14.35 -2.55 -24.74
N ASN A 11 14.18 -1.32 -25.23
CA ASN A 11 14.59 -0.11 -24.52
C ASN A 11 13.86 0.11 -23.17
N PRO A 12 12.52 -0.01 -23.06
CA PRO A 12 11.86 0.12 -21.76
C PRO A 12 12.22 -1.02 -20.82
N LEU A 13 12.46 -2.23 -21.35
CA LEU A 13 12.89 -3.36 -20.55
C LEU A 13 14.32 -3.17 -20.01
N ALA A 14 15.25 -2.74 -20.85
CA ALA A 14 16.61 -2.39 -20.47
C ALA A 14 16.67 -1.23 -19.47
N ALA A 15 15.80 -0.24 -19.60
CA ALA A 15 15.67 0.83 -18.61
C ALA A 15 15.13 0.31 -17.25
N LEU A 16 14.35 -0.77 -17.24
CA LEU A 16 13.73 -1.31 -16.03
C LEU A 16 14.65 -2.29 -15.28
N ILE A 17 15.29 -3.23 -15.99
CA ILE A 17 16.09 -4.33 -15.40
C ILE A 17 17.59 -4.19 -15.67
N GLY A 18 18.02 -3.20 -16.46
CA GLY A 18 19.40 -2.96 -16.85
C GLY A 18 19.82 -3.67 -18.14
N ASP A 19 20.76 -3.06 -18.87
CA ASP A 19 21.28 -3.61 -20.14
C ASP A 19 21.92 -4.99 -19.97
N ALA A 20 22.67 -5.20 -18.88
CA ALA A 20 23.33 -6.47 -18.59
C ALA A 20 22.31 -7.60 -18.39
N CYS A 21 21.28 -7.39 -17.56
CA CYS A 21 20.26 -8.41 -17.33
C CYS A 21 19.30 -8.57 -18.51
N THR A 22 19.05 -7.52 -19.28
CA THR A 22 18.29 -7.64 -20.54
C THR A 22 19.06 -8.50 -21.53
N LYS A 23 20.38 -8.31 -21.63
CA LYS A 23 21.21 -9.14 -22.48
C LYS A 23 21.21 -10.61 -22.03
N THR A 24 21.44 -10.88 -20.75
CA THR A 24 21.50 -12.26 -20.23
C THR A 24 20.14 -12.97 -20.32
N LEU A 25 19.04 -12.31 -19.91
CA LEU A 25 17.71 -12.96 -19.85
C LEU A 25 17.01 -13.01 -21.21
N ILE A 26 17.11 -11.96 -22.01
CA ILE A 26 16.35 -11.80 -23.26
C ILE A 26 17.22 -12.14 -24.47
N ASP A 27 18.40 -11.51 -24.60
CA ASP A 27 19.22 -11.68 -25.80
C ASP A 27 19.93 -13.05 -25.83
N GLU A 28 20.35 -13.56 -24.66
CA GLU A 28 21.04 -14.85 -24.49
C GLU A 28 20.10 -15.98 -24.03
N LEU A 29 18.82 -15.68 -23.75
CA LEU A 29 17.79 -16.61 -23.23
C LEU A 29 18.22 -17.38 -21.96
N ASN A 30 19.17 -16.85 -21.19
CA ASN A 30 19.61 -17.46 -19.94
C ASN A 30 18.67 -17.06 -18.79
N ILE A 31 17.44 -17.57 -18.84
CA ILE A 31 16.34 -17.24 -17.91
C ILE A 31 16.64 -17.73 -16.48
N PHE A 32 17.59 -18.65 -16.31
CA PHE A 32 17.95 -19.24 -15.03
C PHE A 32 19.14 -18.56 -14.34
N ASP A 33 19.63 -17.43 -14.87
CA ASP A 33 20.61 -16.64 -14.13
C ASP A 33 19.99 -16.12 -12.81
N PRO A 34 20.45 -16.58 -11.64
CA PRO A 34 19.74 -16.35 -10.38
C PRO A 34 19.76 -14.87 -9.96
N LEU A 35 20.78 -14.11 -10.34
CA LEU A 35 20.90 -12.69 -10.02
C LEU A 35 19.94 -11.86 -10.89
N CYS A 36 20.03 -12.03 -12.21
CA CYS A 36 19.20 -11.27 -13.13
C CYS A 36 17.72 -11.66 -13.04
N LEU A 37 17.39 -12.95 -12.85
CA LEU A 37 16.01 -13.38 -12.67
C LEU A 37 15.39 -12.77 -11.41
N ARG A 38 16.10 -12.84 -10.28
CA ARG A 38 15.63 -12.26 -9.00
C ARG A 38 15.43 -10.75 -9.14
N HIS A 39 16.34 -10.04 -9.79
CA HIS A 39 16.24 -8.60 -10.03
C HIS A 39 15.05 -8.26 -10.94
N ALA A 40 14.90 -8.99 -12.05
CA ALA A 40 13.82 -8.77 -13.01
C ALA A 40 12.43 -9.04 -12.40
N VAL A 41 12.29 -10.13 -11.63
CA VAL A 41 11.07 -10.42 -10.89
C VAL A 41 10.78 -9.33 -9.86
N SER A 42 11.80 -8.84 -9.14
CA SER A 42 11.62 -7.75 -8.19
C SER A 42 11.09 -6.48 -8.85
N LYS A 43 11.70 -6.05 -9.95
CA LYS A 43 11.27 -4.84 -10.67
C LYS A 43 9.89 -4.98 -11.28
N GLY A 44 9.57 -6.13 -11.87
CA GLY A 44 8.24 -6.41 -12.40
C GLY A 44 7.17 -6.38 -11.31
N LEU A 45 7.47 -6.98 -10.16
CA LEU A 45 6.57 -7.02 -9.01
C LEU A 45 6.40 -5.62 -8.40
N GLY A 46 7.49 -4.87 -8.23
CA GLY A 46 7.47 -3.48 -7.77
C GLY A 46 6.61 -2.59 -8.68
N LEU A 47 6.78 -2.70 -9.99
CA LEU A 47 5.95 -1.98 -10.97
C LEU A 47 4.47 -2.35 -10.85
N GLY A 48 4.17 -3.66 -10.75
CA GLY A 48 2.80 -4.13 -10.53
C GLY A 48 2.16 -3.55 -9.26
N ILE A 49 2.93 -3.46 -8.17
CA ILE A 49 2.44 -2.86 -6.93
C ILE A 49 2.21 -1.35 -7.09
N VAL A 50 3.11 -0.62 -7.74
CA VAL A 50 2.94 0.81 -8.04
C VAL A 50 1.66 1.04 -8.85
N LEU A 51 1.45 0.25 -9.91
CA LEU A 51 0.23 0.31 -10.74
C LEU A 51 -1.03 -0.01 -9.93
N GLY A 52 -0.96 -1.00 -9.03
CA GLY A 52 -2.03 -1.27 -8.08
C GLY A 52 -2.34 -0.04 -7.20
N GLY A 53 -1.31 0.62 -6.68
CA GLY A 53 -1.43 1.85 -5.89
C GLY A 53 -2.19 2.97 -6.61
N CYS A 54 -2.05 3.09 -7.93
CA CYS A 54 -2.81 4.06 -8.74
C CYS A 54 -4.33 3.82 -8.74
N ILE A 55 -4.77 2.57 -8.50
CA ILE A 55 -6.17 2.17 -8.66
C ILE A 55 -6.86 1.98 -7.31
N VAL A 56 -6.13 1.57 -6.26
CA VAL A 56 -6.69 1.10 -4.98
C VAL A 56 -7.74 2.02 -4.35
N LYS A 57 -7.58 3.35 -4.41
CA LYS A 57 -8.53 4.29 -3.77
C LYS A 57 -9.55 4.88 -4.76
N LEU A 58 -9.42 4.65 -6.06
CA LEU A 58 -10.37 5.14 -7.07
C LEU A 58 -11.80 4.64 -6.86
N PRO A 59 -12.08 3.36 -6.52
CA PRO A 59 -13.45 2.92 -6.26
C PRO A 59 -14.12 3.70 -5.13
N GLN A 60 -13.35 4.03 -4.08
CA GLN A 60 -13.85 4.82 -2.96
C GLN A 60 -14.12 6.28 -3.38
N LEU A 61 -13.25 6.86 -4.21
CA LEU A 61 -13.44 8.19 -4.78
C LEU A 61 -14.73 8.27 -5.60
N PHE A 62 -14.94 7.32 -6.53
CA PHE A 62 -16.17 7.23 -7.32
C PHE A 62 -17.41 7.03 -6.44
N LYS A 63 -17.31 6.21 -5.38
CA LYS A 63 -18.43 5.98 -4.45
C LYS A 63 -18.85 7.28 -3.76
N ILE A 64 -17.90 8.11 -3.31
CA ILE A 64 -18.19 9.41 -2.68
C ILE A 64 -18.87 10.34 -3.68
N LEU A 65 -18.32 10.46 -4.89
CA LEU A 65 -18.85 11.36 -5.92
C LEU A 65 -20.26 10.96 -6.37
N ASN A 66 -20.51 9.66 -6.55
CA ASN A 66 -21.82 9.15 -6.96
C ASN A 66 -22.86 9.26 -5.83
N ALA A 67 -22.47 8.93 -4.59
CA ALA A 67 -23.37 9.04 -3.45
C ALA A 67 -23.59 10.48 -2.98
N LYS A 68 -22.73 11.42 -3.40
CA LYS A 68 -22.65 12.81 -2.89
C LYS A 68 -22.66 12.87 -1.36
N SER A 69 -22.02 11.90 -0.71
CA SER A 69 -22.04 11.73 0.73
C SER A 69 -20.74 11.08 1.21
N VAL A 70 -20.30 11.50 2.39
CA VAL A 70 -19.11 10.97 3.09
C VAL A 70 -19.46 10.29 4.41
N ALA A 71 -20.74 9.93 4.58
CA ALA A 71 -21.21 9.21 5.76
C ALA A 71 -20.48 7.86 5.92
N GLY A 72 -20.06 7.55 7.15
CA GLY A 72 -19.30 6.34 7.48
C GLY A 72 -17.80 6.40 7.16
N ILE A 73 -17.30 7.53 6.65
CA ILE A 73 -15.88 7.73 6.35
C ILE A 73 -15.23 8.55 7.47
N SER A 74 -14.12 8.05 8.02
CA SER A 74 -13.36 8.70 9.08
C SER A 74 -12.33 9.68 8.50
N LEU A 75 -12.53 10.98 8.74
CA LEU A 75 -11.56 12.02 8.36
C LEU A 75 -10.18 11.77 8.99
N SER A 76 -10.14 11.42 10.29
CA SER A 76 -8.89 11.19 11.00
C SER A 76 -8.07 10.04 10.42
N SER A 77 -8.73 8.97 9.97
CA SER A 77 -8.06 7.84 9.32
C SER A 77 -7.36 8.28 8.03
N TYR A 78 -8.05 9.05 7.18
CA TYR A 78 -7.47 9.56 5.93
C TYR A 78 -6.32 10.55 6.17
N VAL A 79 -6.44 11.45 7.14
CA VAL A 79 -5.35 12.37 7.51
C VAL A 79 -4.12 11.59 7.98
N LEU A 80 -4.29 10.57 8.83
CA LEU A 80 -3.18 9.72 9.27
C LEU A 80 -2.53 8.97 8.10
N GLU A 81 -3.32 8.46 7.15
CA GLU A 81 -2.78 7.81 5.95
C GLU A 81 -1.98 8.80 5.08
N VAL A 82 -2.45 10.05 4.91
CA VAL A 82 -1.70 11.07 4.16
C VAL A 82 -0.36 11.37 4.84
N LEU A 83 -0.35 11.56 6.16
CA LEU A 83 0.88 11.81 6.91
C LEU A 83 1.86 10.63 6.81
N ALA A 84 1.36 9.39 6.96
CA ALA A 84 2.19 8.19 6.84
C ALA A 84 2.77 8.03 5.42
N ASN A 85 1.99 8.33 4.38
CA ASN A 85 2.47 8.30 2.99
C ASN A 85 3.53 9.39 2.72
N ALA A 86 3.35 10.60 3.26
CA ALA A 86 4.32 11.69 3.12
C ALA A 86 5.66 11.34 3.80
N ILE A 87 5.61 10.78 5.02
CA ILE A 87 6.81 10.31 5.73
C ILE A 87 7.50 9.18 4.96
N THR A 88 6.74 8.19 4.49
CA THR A 88 7.25 7.08 3.68
C THR A 88 7.95 7.58 2.42
N LEU A 89 7.31 8.52 1.70
CA LEU A 89 7.85 9.11 0.49
C LEU A 89 9.16 9.87 0.77
N ALA A 90 9.17 10.76 1.76
CA ALA A 90 10.35 11.55 2.11
C ALA A 90 11.53 10.69 2.57
N TYR A 91 11.26 9.66 3.39
CA TYR A 91 12.29 8.74 3.87
C TYR A 91 12.92 7.95 2.72
N ASN A 92 12.11 7.28 1.89
CA ASN A 92 12.63 6.46 0.79
C ASN A 92 13.33 7.31 -0.29
N PHE A 93 12.84 8.53 -0.54
CA PHE A 93 13.48 9.47 -1.46
C PHE A 93 14.85 9.92 -0.94
N ARG A 94 14.96 10.29 0.34
CA ARG A 94 16.22 10.75 0.94
C ARG A 94 17.27 9.66 1.08
N GLN A 95 16.85 8.40 1.23
CA GLN A 95 17.75 7.24 1.21
C GLN A 95 18.19 6.84 -0.22
N GLY A 96 17.64 7.47 -1.26
CA GLY A 96 18.01 7.20 -2.65
C GLY A 96 17.50 5.87 -3.20
N TYR A 97 16.43 5.30 -2.62
CA TYR A 97 15.86 4.05 -3.12
C TYR A 97 15.18 4.23 -4.47
N SER A 98 15.06 3.12 -5.20
CA SER A 98 14.36 3.11 -6.49
C SER A 98 12.90 3.53 -6.36
N PHE A 99 12.36 4.22 -7.37
CA PHE A 99 10.95 4.62 -7.41
C PHE A 99 9.98 3.44 -7.26
N THR A 100 10.34 2.25 -7.74
CA THR A 100 9.56 1.01 -7.59
C THR A 100 9.32 0.62 -6.13
N THR A 101 10.16 1.07 -5.19
CA THR A 101 10.04 0.78 -3.76
C THR A 101 8.94 1.61 -3.08
N TYR A 102 8.81 2.88 -3.44
CA TYR A 102 7.94 3.84 -2.73
C TYR A 102 6.88 4.49 -3.62
N GLY A 103 6.89 4.23 -4.93
CA GLY A 103 6.02 4.88 -5.90
C GLY A 103 4.53 4.66 -5.63
N GLU A 104 4.16 3.51 -5.04
CA GLU A 104 2.77 3.28 -4.61
C GLU A 104 2.32 4.34 -3.58
N ALA A 105 3.21 4.75 -2.66
CA ALA A 105 2.87 5.62 -1.54
C ALA A 105 2.62 7.03 -2.03
N LEU A 106 3.32 7.44 -3.10
CA LEU A 106 3.04 8.67 -3.83
C LEU A 106 1.62 8.65 -4.42
N PHE A 107 1.28 7.64 -5.22
CA PHE A 107 -0.04 7.57 -5.88
C PHE A 107 -1.20 7.41 -4.89
N ILE A 108 -1.04 6.59 -3.85
CA ILE A 108 -2.03 6.43 -2.79
C ILE A 108 -2.12 7.74 -1.98
N GLY A 109 -1.00 8.40 -1.70
CA GLY A 109 -0.95 9.70 -1.02
C GLY A 109 -1.77 10.76 -1.75
N VAL A 110 -1.59 10.90 -3.06
CA VAL A 110 -2.37 11.84 -3.90
C VAL A 110 -3.87 11.54 -3.83
N GLN A 111 -4.25 10.27 -3.98
CA GLN A 111 -5.66 9.86 -3.88
C GLN A 111 -6.25 10.13 -2.49
N ASN A 112 -5.49 9.88 -1.42
CA ASN A 112 -5.93 10.14 -0.05
C ASN A 112 -6.07 11.63 0.25
N ILE A 113 -5.21 12.48 -0.31
CA ILE A 113 -5.38 13.94 -0.25
C ILE A 113 -6.70 14.33 -0.91
N ALA A 114 -6.96 13.85 -2.13
CA ALA A 114 -8.20 14.14 -2.84
C ALA A 114 -9.44 13.72 -2.02
N ILE A 115 -9.44 12.51 -1.44
CA ILE A 115 -10.53 12.03 -0.57
C ILE A 115 -10.67 12.91 0.68
N THR A 116 -9.57 13.29 1.33
CA THR A 116 -9.58 14.17 2.51
C THR A 116 -10.24 15.52 2.20
N LEU A 117 -9.89 16.12 1.06
CA LEU A 117 -10.49 17.39 0.62
C LEU A 117 -11.97 17.26 0.31
N LEU A 118 -12.38 16.16 -0.34
CA LEU A 118 -13.80 15.89 -0.56
C LEU A 118 -14.56 15.76 0.77
N ILE A 119 -14.02 15.03 1.76
CA ILE A 119 -14.65 14.93 3.09
C ILE A 119 -14.86 16.31 3.71
N LEU A 120 -13.87 17.18 3.65
CA LEU A 120 -13.96 18.54 4.20
C LEU A 120 -14.94 19.43 3.41
N ALA A 121 -15.00 19.27 2.08
CA ALA A 121 -15.96 19.98 1.24
C ALA A 121 -17.42 19.54 1.53
N PHE A 122 -17.70 18.23 1.55
CA PHE A 122 -19.05 17.69 1.80
C PHE A 122 -19.54 17.92 3.23
N THR A 123 -18.64 18.17 4.19
CA THR A 123 -19.01 18.52 5.59
C THR A 123 -19.16 20.03 5.81
N GLY A 124 -19.05 20.86 4.77
CA GLY A 124 -19.14 22.31 4.88
C GLY A 124 -17.94 22.97 5.58
N ARG A 125 -16.83 22.25 5.75
CA ARG A 125 -15.63 22.69 6.47
C ARG A 125 -14.52 23.15 5.52
N THR A 126 -14.88 23.97 4.54
CA THR A 126 -13.97 24.39 3.46
C THR A 126 -12.72 25.14 3.95
N MET A 127 -12.87 26.02 4.95
CA MET A 127 -11.72 26.71 5.56
C MET A 127 -10.74 25.73 6.23
N ILE A 128 -11.24 24.72 6.93
CA ILE A 128 -10.41 23.65 7.50
C ILE A 128 -9.75 22.85 6.36
N GLY A 129 -10.46 22.63 5.25
CA GLY A 129 -9.91 22.04 4.02
C GLY A 129 -8.69 22.79 3.48
N LEU A 130 -8.79 24.11 3.34
CA LEU A 130 -7.69 24.96 2.88
C LEU A 130 -6.51 24.92 3.86
N VAL A 131 -6.77 25.11 5.15
CA VAL A 131 -5.71 25.06 6.18
C VAL A 131 -5.03 23.69 6.16
N THR A 132 -5.80 22.60 6.12
CA THR A 132 -5.26 21.23 6.06
C THR A 132 -4.39 21.05 4.81
N SER A 133 -4.82 21.54 3.65
CA SER A 133 -4.04 21.47 2.40
C SER A 133 -2.70 22.17 2.52
N VAL A 134 -2.69 23.40 3.02
CA VAL A 134 -1.46 24.19 3.21
C VAL A 134 -0.56 23.53 4.24
N SER A 135 -1.12 23.08 5.37
CA SER A 135 -0.36 22.37 6.41
C SER A 135 0.28 21.09 5.88
N LEU A 136 -0.41 20.31 5.03
CA LEU A 136 0.14 19.10 4.43
C LEU A 136 1.27 19.40 3.44
N LEU A 137 1.17 20.48 2.65
CA LEU A 137 2.24 20.91 1.75
C LEU A 137 3.48 21.34 2.53
N VAL A 138 3.31 22.17 3.56
CA VAL A 138 4.41 22.62 4.43
C VAL A 138 5.04 21.42 5.15
N PHE A 139 4.23 20.52 5.71
CA PHE A 139 4.70 19.31 6.36
C PHE A 139 5.53 18.45 5.42
N THR A 140 5.05 18.23 4.20
CA THR A 140 5.78 17.45 3.19
C THR A 140 7.10 18.13 2.83
N TYR A 141 7.09 19.43 2.53
CA TYR A 141 8.31 20.19 2.23
C TYR A 141 9.37 20.05 3.33
N VAL A 142 8.95 20.23 4.60
CA VAL A 142 9.83 20.11 5.78
C VAL A 142 10.46 18.72 5.92
N LEU A 143 9.76 17.64 5.57
CA LEU A 143 10.31 16.29 5.65
C LEU A 143 11.40 16.02 4.59
N PHE A 144 11.28 16.62 3.41
CA PHE A 144 12.25 16.45 2.32
C PHE A 144 13.54 17.22 2.57
N ASP A 145 13.46 18.33 3.30
CA ASP A 145 14.62 19.17 3.62
C ASP A 145 15.35 18.67 4.88
N ALA A 146 16.61 18.29 4.70
CA ALA A 146 17.46 17.77 5.77
C ALA A 146 17.84 18.82 6.83
N SER A 147 17.74 20.12 6.51
CA SER A 147 18.01 21.20 7.45
C SER A 147 16.93 21.34 8.52
N PHE A 148 15.68 21.00 8.21
CA PHE A 148 14.59 21.02 9.17
C PHE A 148 14.40 19.68 9.89
N VAL A 149 14.50 18.56 9.16
CA VAL A 149 14.32 17.22 9.73
C VAL A 149 15.58 16.38 9.47
N GLY A 150 16.35 16.15 10.53
CA GLY A 150 17.54 15.31 10.47
C GLY A 150 17.21 13.82 10.15
N PRO A 151 18.18 13.05 9.62
CA PRO A 151 17.97 11.64 9.24
C PRO A 151 17.44 10.75 10.38
N SER A 152 17.92 10.97 11.61
CA SER A 152 17.48 10.19 12.77
C SER A 152 16.01 10.42 13.11
N ILE A 153 15.56 11.68 13.07
CA ILE A 153 14.15 12.02 13.32
C ILE A 153 13.27 11.42 12.22
N LEU A 154 13.69 11.54 10.95
CA LEU A 154 12.94 10.97 9.83
C LEU A 154 12.83 9.44 9.93
N SER A 155 13.89 8.76 10.36
CA SER A 155 13.89 7.31 10.58
C SER A 155 12.91 6.91 11.69
N VAL A 156 12.88 7.66 12.79
CA VAL A 156 11.90 7.44 13.87
C VAL A 156 10.47 7.66 13.36
N LEU A 157 10.22 8.75 12.64
CA LEU A 157 8.92 9.02 12.03
C LEU A 157 8.49 7.90 11.09
N TYR A 158 9.41 7.43 10.23
CA TYR A 158 9.14 6.30 9.35
C TYR A 158 8.83 5.03 10.14
N GLY A 159 9.60 4.72 11.19
CA GLY A 159 9.33 3.60 12.09
C GLY A 159 7.93 3.67 12.73
N LEU A 160 7.43 4.86 13.07
CA LEU A 160 6.08 5.07 13.61
C LEU A 160 4.97 4.85 12.57
N THR A 161 5.27 4.91 11.27
CA THR A 161 4.28 4.57 10.22
C THR A 161 3.98 3.07 10.17
N ILE A 162 4.93 2.21 10.58
CA ILE A 162 4.78 0.76 10.54
C ILE A 162 3.63 0.28 11.44
N PRO A 163 3.58 0.64 12.75
CA PRO A 163 2.43 0.32 13.61
C PRO A 163 1.11 0.86 13.08
N LEU A 164 1.09 2.05 12.47
CA LEU A 164 -0.14 2.64 11.91
C LEU A 164 -0.74 1.73 10.83
N VAL A 165 0.10 1.21 9.91
CA VAL A 165 -0.37 0.30 8.85
C VAL A 165 -0.92 -1.01 9.43
N ILE A 166 -0.26 -1.57 10.45
CA ILE A 166 -0.64 -2.85 11.07
C ILE A 166 -1.87 -2.70 11.96
N SER A 167 -2.09 -1.54 12.56
CA SER A 167 -3.20 -1.28 13.50
C SER A 167 -4.58 -1.58 12.92
N SER A 168 -4.74 -1.44 11.60
CA SER A 168 -5.99 -1.77 10.89
C SER A 168 -6.34 -3.26 10.92
N ARG A 169 -5.34 -4.14 11.08
CA ARG A 169 -5.49 -5.61 11.03
C ARG A 169 -5.71 -6.21 12.41
N ILE A 170 -5.19 -5.60 13.46
CA ILE A 170 -5.27 -6.12 14.84
C ILE A 170 -6.72 -6.35 15.30
N PRO A 171 -7.66 -5.38 15.17
CA PRO A 171 -9.05 -5.60 15.55
C PRO A 171 -9.72 -6.73 14.77
N GLN A 172 -9.38 -6.87 13.48
CA GLN A 172 -9.91 -7.91 12.61
C GLN A 172 -9.42 -9.30 13.05
N ILE A 173 -8.11 -9.43 13.33
CA ILE A 173 -7.49 -10.66 13.83
C ILE A 173 -8.13 -11.08 15.16
N TYR A 174 -8.29 -10.13 16.08
CA TYR A 174 -8.89 -10.36 17.38
C TYR A 174 -10.36 -10.78 17.24
N ALA A 175 -11.14 -10.07 16.42
CA ALA A 175 -12.55 -10.37 16.20
C ALA A 175 -12.76 -11.78 15.64
N ILE A 176 -11.99 -12.18 14.62
CA ILE A 176 -12.09 -13.55 14.06
C ILE A 176 -11.69 -14.58 15.11
N HIS A 177 -10.60 -14.33 15.85
CA HIS A 177 -10.16 -15.26 16.90
C HIS A 177 -11.20 -15.43 18.01
N LYS A 178 -11.86 -14.34 18.41
CA LYS A 178 -12.90 -14.35 19.45
C LYS A 178 -14.19 -15.01 18.96
N ASN A 179 -14.61 -14.68 17.74
CA ASN A 179 -15.89 -15.12 17.19
C ASN A 179 -15.84 -16.52 16.57
N LYS A 180 -14.65 -17.00 16.19
CA LYS A 180 -14.42 -18.31 15.53
C LYS A 180 -15.13 -18.45 14.17
N TYR A 181 -15.40 -17.33 13.49
CA TYR A 181 -15.88 -17.27 12.10
C TYR A 181 -15.40 -15.98 11.43
N THR A 182 -15.36 -15.97 10.09
CA THR A 182 -14.88 -14.84 9.28
C THR A 182 -16.00 -13.89 8.84
N GLY A 183 -17.25 -14.37 8.85
CA GLY A 183 -18.43 -13.56 8.55
C GLY A 183 -18.46 -13.08 7.10
N GLN A 184 -18.65 -11.78 6.89
CA GLN A 184 -18.70 -11.16 5.56
C GLN A 184 -17.33 -10.68 5.04
N LEU A 185 -16.24 -11.12 5.68
CA LEU A 185 -14.89 -10.77 5.23
C LEU A 185 -14.61 -11.43 3.87
N SER A 186 -14.15 -10.66 2.89
CA SER A 186 -13.83 -11.18 1.57
C SER A 186 -12.53 -11.98 1.59
N ALA A 187 -12.62 -13.28 1.32
CA ALA A 187 -11.46 -14.17 1.20
C ALA A 187 -10.50 -13.69 0.11
N PHE A 188 -11.05 -13.27 -1.04
CA PHE A 188 -10.28 -12.72 -2.15
C PHE A 188 -9.45 -11.50 -1.70
N ALA A 189 -10.06 -10.57 -0.95
CA ALA A 189 -9.34 -9.40 -0.44
C ALA A 189 -8.24 -9.79 0.55
N VAL A 190 -8.51 -10.71 1.49
CA VAL A 190 -7.53 -11.15 2.49
C VAL A 190 -6.30 -11.78 1.84
N PHE A 191 -6.48 -12.72 0.90
CA PHE A 191 -5.36 -13.33 0.21
C PHE A 191 -4.61 -12.34 -0.69
N ASN A 192 -5.32 -11.45 -1.38
CA ASN A 192 -4.67 -10.43 -2.21
C ASN A 192 -3.81 -9.48 -1.36
N TYR A 193 -4.26 -9.09 -0.16
CA TYR A 193 -3.43 -8.33 0.78
C TYR A 193 -2.22 -9.10 1.25
N PHE A 194 -2.36 -10.39 1.57
CA PHE A 194 -1.23 -11.24 1.96
C PHE A 194 -0.19 -11.40 0.85
N PHE A 195 -0.62 -11.71 -0.37
CA PHE A 195 0.30 -11.83 -1.51
C PHE A 195 0.94 -10.48 -1.86
N GLY A 196 0.19 -9.39 -1.79
CA GLY A 196 0.72 -8.04 -2.01
C GLY A 196 1.80 -7.65 -0.99
N THR A 197 1.62 -7.97 0.30
CA THR A 197 2.67 -7.70 1.30
C THR A 197 3.84 -8.67 1.16
N ALA A 198 3.61 -9.94 0.80
CA ALA A 198 4.68 -10.90 0.55
C ALA A 198 5.54 -10.48 -0.65
N ALA A 199 4.89 -10.00 -1.70
CA ALA A 199 5.53 -9.38 -2.85
C ALA A 199 6.40 -8.19 -2.44
N ARG A 200 5.87 -7.28 -1.59
CA ARG A 200 6.66 -6.16 -1.06
C ARG A 200 7.87 -6.62 -0.26
N LEU A 201 7.71 -7.62 0.62
CA LEU A 201 8.84 -8.17 1.37
C LEU A 201 9.93 -8.70 0.44
N PHE A 202 9.55 -9.44 -0.61
CA PHE A 202 10.49 -9.90 -1.62
C PHE A 202 11.21 -8.73 -2.30
N THR A 203 10.48 -7.73 -2.81
CA THR A 203 11.10 -6.57 -3.46
C THR A 203 12.02 -5.80 -2.53
N THR A 204 11.64 -5.64 -1.25
CA THR A 204 12.47 -4.97 -0.24
C THR A 204 13.76 -5.75 0.00
N MET A 205 13.72 -7.08 0.12
CA MET A 205 14.93 -7.90 0.27
C MET A 205 15.85 -7.87 -0.95
N VAL A 206 15.38 -7.43 -2.11
CA VAL A 206 16.17 -7.36 -3.35
C VAL A 206 16.68 -5.94 -3.62
N GLU A 207 15.85 -4.92 -3.36
CA GLU A 207 16.09 -3.54 -3.78
C GLU A 207 16.51 -2.60 -2.65
N VAL A 208 16.36 -3.00 -1.38
CA VAL A 208 16.55 -2.12 -0.23
C VAL A 208 17.48 -2.77 0.80
N ASP A 209 18.61 -2.11 1.06
CA ASP A 209 19.55 -2.49 2.11
C ASP A 209 19.27 -1.67 3.39
N ASP A 210 18.08 -1.84 3.96
CA ASP A 210 17.65 -1.12 5.17
C ASP A 210 16.79 -2.00 6.06
N SER A 211 17.29 -2.22 7.27
CA SER A 211 16.64 -3.08 8.27
C SER A 211 15.28 -2.54 8.71
N LEU A 212 15.09 -1.23 8.75
CA LEU A 212 13.84 -0.63 9.20
C LEU A 212 12.71 -0.86 8.18
N VAL A 213 13.00 -0.66 6.89
CA VAL A 213 12.06 -0.96 5.80
C VAL A 213 11.75 -2.46 5.77
N LEU A 214 12.79 -3.30 5.93
CA LEU A 214 12.64 -4.76 5.95
C LEU A 214 11.76 -5.24 7.12
N ILE A 215 11.99 -4.75 8.33
CA ILE A 215 11.16 -5.07 9.51
C ILE A 215 9.70 -4.67 9.27
N GLY A 216 9.47 -3.48 8.70
CA GLY A 216 8.13 -3.04 8.34
C GLY A 216 7.43 -4.01 7.37
N ALA A 217 8.14 -4.45 6.33
CA ALA A 217 7.63 -5.41 5.36
C ALA A 217 7.35 -6.79 5.99
N VAL A 218 8.25 -7.29 6.85
CA VAL A 218 8.07 -8.55 7.59
C VAL A 218 6.82 -8.48 8.46
N LEU A 219 6.67 -7.43 9.26
CA LEU A 219 5.51 -7.27 10.14
C LEU A 219 4.20 -7.18 9.35
N ALA A 220 4.21 -6.49 8.20
CA ALA A 220 3.05 -6.42 7.31
C ALA A 220 2.68 -7.80 6.73
N VAL A 221 3.66 -8.60 6.32
CA VAL A 221 3.42 -9.98 5.86
C VAL A 221 2.87 -10.85 6.98
N VAL A 222 3.45 -10.78 8.17
CA VAL A 222 3.00 -11.57 9.32
C VAL A 222 1.55 -11.23 9.67
N ALA A 223 1.22 -9.94 9.79
CA ALA A 223 -0.14 -9.51 10.13
C ALA A 223 -1.19 -9.97 9.10
N ASN A 224 -0.91 -9.84 7.80
CA ASN A 224 -1.82 -10.30 6.75
C ASN A 224 -1.82 -11.83 6.62
N GLY A 225 -0.70 -12.49 6.92
CA GLY A 225 -0.58 -13.95 6.94
C GLY A 225 -1.40 -14.58 8.06
N VAL A 226 -1.45 -13.97 9.24
CA VAL A 226 -2.33 -14.40 10.34
C VAL A 226 -3.80 -14.31 9.91
N LEU A 227 -4.22 -13.22 9.27
CA LEU A 227 -5.58 -13.11 8.74
C LEU A 227 -5.89 -14.16 7.67
N ALA A 228 -4.95 -14.42 6.75
CA ALA A 228 -5.11 -15.45 5.73
C ALA A 228 -5.22 -16.85 6.35
N ALA A 229 -4.40 -17.15 7.36
CA ALA A 229 -4.47 -18.42 8.09
C ALA A 229 -5.79 -18.58 8.85
N GLN A 230 -6.27 -17.51 9.51
CA GLN A 230 -7.58 -17.50 10.16
C GLN A 230 -8.72 -17.69 9.15
N MET A 231 -8.61 -17.07 7.97
CA MET A 231 -9.57 -17.24 6.88
C MET A 231 -9.66 -18.70 6.43
N LEU A 232 -8.53 -19.39 6.27
CA LEU A 232 -8.50 -20.82 5.94
C LEU A 232 -9.04 -21.69 7.08
N TYR A 233 -8.63 -21.42 8.32
CA TYR A 233 -9.01 -22.24 9.47
C TYR A 233 -10.52 -22.15 9.77
N PHE A 234 -11.11 -20.97 9.64
CA PHE A 234 -12.54 -20.73 9.90
C PHE A 234 -13.39 -20.65 8.63
N TRP A 235 -12.91 -21.19 7.50
CA TRP A 235 -13.56 -21.08 6.18
C TRP A 235 -15.03 -21.54 6.17
N ASN A 236 -15.31 -22.65 6.86
CA ASN A 236 -16.64 -23.25 6.94
C ASN A 236 -17.43 -22.83 8.19
N ALA A 237 -16.86 -21.99 9.06
CA ALA A 237 -17.51 -21.59 10.29
C ALA A 237 -18.57 -20.50 9.99
N GLN A 238 -19.80 -20.75 10.43
CA GLN A 238 -20.93 -19.85 10.15
C GLN A 238 -21.18 -18.91 11.33
N ALA A 239 -21.45 -17.65 11.01
CA ALA A 239 -21.89 -16.68 12.00
C ALA A 239 -23.34 -16.99 12.45
N PRO A 240 -23.67 -16.81 13.75
CA PRO A 240 -25.06 -16.87 14.22
C PRO A 240 -25.94 -15.86 13.44
N GLN A 241 -26.95 -16.37 12.73
CA GLN A 241 -27.81 -15.58 11.83
C GLN A 241 -28.79 -14.65 12.57
N ASP A 242 -29.17 -15.02 13.79
CA ASP A 242 -30.11 -14.34 14.66
C ASP A 242 -29.58 -13.01 15.20
N LYS A 243 -28.27 -12.94 15.45
CA LYS A 243 -27.64 -11.78 16.09
C LYS A 243 -27.37 -10.59 15.15
N TYR A 244 -27.38 -10.82 13.84
CA TYR A 244 -26.94 -9.83 12.84
C TYR A 244 -27.91 -9.61 11.68
N ARG A 245 -29.11 -10.23 11.72
CA ARG A 245 -30.19 -9.92 10.76
C ARG A 245 -30.89 -8.64 11.19
N LEU A 246 -31.17 -7.78 10.22
CA LEU A 246 -32.16 -6.72 10.41
C LEU A 246 -33.52 -7.38 10.70
N ASP A 247 -34.11 -7.04 11.86
CA ASP A 247 -35.46 -7.47 12.23
C ASP A 247 -36.46 -6.91 11.23
N THR A 248 -36.74 -7.69 10.20
CA THR A 248 -37.81 -7.43 9.25
C THR A 248 -39.12 -7.95 9.85
N LYS A 249 -39.55 -7.39 10.99
CA LYS A 249 -40.90 -7.59 11.53
C LYS A 249 -41.79 -6.37 11.25
N LYS A 250 -42.58 -6.55 10.19
CA LYS A 250 -43.93 -6.02 9.93
C LYS A 250 -44.09 -4.51 9.72
N THR A 251 -43.86 -4.05 8.49
CA THR A 251 -44.79 -3.08 7.90
C THR A 251 -46.07 -3.86 7.56
N LYS A 252 -47.20 -3.40 8.11
CA LYS A 252 -48.52 -4.05 8.07
C LYS A 252 -48.99 -4.40 6.67
#